data_AF-A0A4Z2D6R6-F1
#
_entry.id   AF-A0A4Z2D6R6-F1
#
_cell.length_a   1.000
_cell.length_b   1.000
_cell.length_c   1.000
_cell.angle_alpha   90.00
_cell.angle_beta   90.00
_cell.angle_gamma   90.00
#
_symmetry.space_group_name_H-M   'P 1'
#
loop_
_entity.id
_entity.type
_entity.pdbx_description
1 polymer ?
#
loop_
_entity_poly.entity_id
_entity_poly.type
_entity_poly.pdbx_seq_one_letter_code
_entity_poly.pdbx_strand_id
1 'polypeptide(L)'
;MNYVSFSYLYMFSCIHSAVAKTMKIDTQDCFGLPEKPFIIFGAVVSHTRAIGRTLCYFQPSDQNQYLSIYPTKLDLRRRFGTCPVIQINEFTSVRDELIDNTDVNMIIPMKVPDDTKLIFQANCTNYASMLDKTVHTSSSNLKIQILFDPANSAASDVTYQFIISSYVLGPSYNCPSNTFRCWDAATNCIPDSLTCDTIANCHDGSDENGYLCRCIMVLEELTVFLFHYSQLL
;
A
#
# COMPACT_ATOMS: atom_id res chain seq x y z
N MET A 1 -29.00 45.49 -35.00
CA MET A 1 -28.27 45.57 -33.72
C MET A 1 -28.65 44.35 -32.91
N ASN A 2 -27.79 43.34 -32.86
CA ASN A 2 -27.99 42.17 -32.01
C ASN A 2 -27.06 42.31 -30.81
N TYR A 3 -27.62 42.37 -29.61
CA TYR A 3 -26.87 42.36 -28.36
C TYR A 3 -26.49 40.92 -28.01
N VAL A 4 -25.19 40.65 -27.88
CA VAL A 4 -24.68 39.42 -27.28
C VAL A 4 -24.47 39.72 -25.80
N SER A 5 -25.19 39.03 -24.91
CA SER A 5 -24.98 39.11 -23.47
C SER A 5 -24.06 37.98 -23.02
N PHE A 6 -22.90 38.32 -22.45
CA PHE A 6 -21.98 37.36 -21.84
C PHE A 6 -22.40 37.10 -20.39
N SER A 7 -22.54 35.83 -20.01
CA SER A 7 -22.71 35.42 -18.62
C SER A 7 -21.57 34.47 -18.26
N TYR A 8 -20.69 34.90 -17.36
CA TYR A 8 -19.60 34.07 -16.84
C TYR A 8 -20.16 33.14 -15.76
N LEU A 9 -20.13 31.83 -16.00
CA LEU A 9 -20.38 30.81 -14.98
C LEU A 9 -19.03 30.26 -14.54
N TYR A 10 -18.60 30.58 -13.33
CA TYR A 10 -17.42 29.97 -12.72
C TYR A 10 -17.78 28.56 -12.27
N MET A 11 -17.25 27.54 -12.94
CA MET A 11 -17.27 26.17 -12.43
C MET A 11 -15.99 25.95 -11.63
N PHE A 12 -16.13 25.73 -10.32
CA PHE A 12 -15.02 25.36 -9.47
C PHE A 12 -14.67 23.89 -9.74
N SER A 13 -13.70 23.66 -10.62
CA SER A 13 -13.08 22.35 -10.81
C SER A 13 -11.99 22.16 -9.74
N CYS A 14 -12.15 21.16 -8.87
CA CYS A 14 -11.09 20.75 -7.95
C CYS A 14 -10.03 19.96 -8.73
N ILE A 15 -8.97 20.62 -9.16
CA ILE A 15 -7.79 19.93 -9.70
C ILE A 15 -6.95 19.46 -8.52
N HIS A 16 -7.09 18.19 -8.15
CA HIS A 16 -6.16 17.54 -7.24
C HIS A 16 -4.79 17.47 -7.92
N SER A 17 -3.83 18.28 -7.49
CA SER A 17 -2.41 17.98 -7.70
C SER A 17 -1.89 17.07 -6.59
N ALA A 18 -2.67 16.06 -6.20
CA ALA A 18 -2.24 14.99 -5.31
C ALA A 18 -1.67 13.87 -6.18
N VAL A 19 -0.39 13.96 -6.54
CA VAL A 19 0.28 12.81 -7.14
C VAL A 19 0.48 11.78 -6.03
N ALA A 20 -0.27 10.68 -6.09
CA ALA A 20 -0.13 9.56 -5.15
C ALA A 20 1.35 9.17 -5.01
N LYS A 21 1.85 9.19 -3.78
CA LYS A 21 3.24 8.80 -3.45
C LYS A 21 3.31 7.36 -2.98
N THR A 22 2.19 6.79 -2.58
CA THR A 22 2.03 5.39 -2.29
C THR A 22 2.18 4.54 -3.56
N MET A 23 3.14 3.62 -3.53
CA MET A 23 3.44 2.73 -4.63
C MET A 23 2.35 1.65 -4.76
N LYS A 24 1.91 1.34 -5.98
CA LYS A 24 0.98 0.23 -6.22
C LYS A 24 1.77 -0.96 -6.76
N ILE A 25 1.70 -2.09 -6.06
CA ILE A 25 2.52 -3.27 -6.34
C ILE A 25 1.61 -4.49 -6.41
N ASP A 26 1.63 -5.17 -7.56
CA ASP A 26 1.04 -6.50 -7.69
C ASP A 26 2.08 -7.53 -7.23
N THR A 27 1.68 -8.47 -6.38
CA THR A 27 2.63 -9.45 -5.83
C THR A 27 3.25 -10.38 -6.88
N GLN A 28 2.64 -10.47 -8.07
CA GLN A 28 3.22 -11.20 -9.20
C GLN A 28 4.37 -10.46 -9.88
N ASP A 29 4.44 -9.13 -9.71
CA ASP A 29 5.50 -8.29 -10.26
C ASP A 29 6.59 -8.02 -9.19
N CYS A 30 6.66 -8.85 -8.14
CA CYS A 30 7.69 -8.75 -7.13
C CYS A 30 9.02 -9.30 -7.65
N PHE A 31 9.88 -8.38 -8.11
CA PHE A 31 11.26 -8.67 -8.51
C PHE A 31 12.28 -8.36 -7.40
N GLY A 32 11.82 -8.02 -6.20
CA GLY A 32 12.68 -7.67 -5.06
C GLY A 32 13.45 -8.88 -4.54
N LEU A 33 14.72 -8.67 -4.20
CA LEU A 33 15.56 -9.66 -3.51
C LEU A 33 15.67 -9.29 -2.03
N PRO A 34 15.86 -10.24 -1.10
CA PRO A 34 15.93 -9.93 0.33
C PRO A 34 17.08 -8.97 0.70
N GLU A 35 18.17 -8.96 -0.08
CA GLU A 35 19.29 -8.01 0.03
C GLU A 35 19.01 -6.64 -0.59
N LYS A 36 18.02 -6.54 -1.49
CA LYS A 36 17.57 -5.30 -2.13
C LYS A 36 16.03 -5.24 -2.17
N PRO A 37 15.37 -5.07 -1.01
CA PRO A 37 13.92 -4.93 -0.94
C PRO A 37 13.43 -3.64 -1.62
N PHE A 38 12.14 -3.55 -1.93
CA PHE A 38 11.52 -2.31 -2.34
C PHE A 38 11.56 -1.30 -1.18
N ILE A 39 12.12 -0.12 -1.43
CA ILE A 39 12.09 0.99 -0.49
C ILE A 39 10.74 1.70 -0.64
N ILE A 40 9.98 1.80 0.46
CA ILE A 40 8.63 2.37 0.43
C ILE A 40 8.44 3.45 1.49
N PHE A 41 7.77 4.54 1.09
CA PHE A 41 7.11 5.44 2.04
C PHE A 41 5.73 4.85 2.37
N GLY A 42 4.95 4.56 1.34
CA GLY A 42 3.70 3.82 1.41
C GLY A 42 3.61 2.83 0.24
N ALA A 43 2.91 1.72 0.42
CA ALA A 43 2.59 0.78 -0.66
C ALA A 43 1.20 0.17 -0.52
N VAL A 44 0.47 0.11 -1.64
CA VAL A 44 -0.68 -0.78 -1.83
C VAL A 44 -0.17 -2.07 -2.46
N VAL A 45 -0.09 -3.14 -1.68
CA VAL A 45 0.34 -4.45 -2.14
C VAL A 45 -0.87 -5.33 -2.37
N SER A 46 -1.09 -5.77 -3.59
CA SER A 46 -2.28 -6.52 -3.97
C SER A 46 -1.98 -7.75 -4.80
N HIS A 47 -2.89 -8.71 -4.78
CA HIS A 47 -2.86 -9.87 -5.66
C HIS A 47 -4.08 -9.83 -6.56
N THR A 48 -3.87 -9.50 -7.84
CA THR A 48 -4.97 -9.23 -8.78
C THR A 48 -5.09 -10.24 -9.92
N ARG A 49 -4.09 -11.11 -10.11
CA ARG A 49 -4.07 -12.14 -11.17
C ARG A 49 -3.59 -13.45 -10.53
N ALA A 50 -4.04 -14.61 -11.02
CA ALA A 50 -3.27 -15.85 -10.77
C ALA A 50 -2.02 -15.77 -11.62
N ILE A 51 -0.86 -16.25 -11.16
CA ILE A 51 -0.58 -17.66 -10.87
C ILE A 51 0.53 -17.78 -9.80
N GLY A 52 0.39 -18.75 -8.89
CA GLY A 52 1.52 -19.31 -8.15
C GLY A 52 1.87 -18.62 -6.84
N ARG A 53 2.88 -19.20 -6.18
CA ARG A 53 3.47 -18.67 -4.95
C ARG A 53 4.14 -17.34 -5.24
N THR A 54 3.81 -16.30 -4.47
CA THR A 54 4.45 -14.97 -4.60
C THR A 54 5.30 -14.66 -3.38
N LEU A 55 6.41 -13.97 -3.61
CA LEU A 55 7.35 -13.57 -2.57
C LEU A 55 7.81 -12.13 -2.81
N CYS A 56 7.57 -11.26 -1.84
CA CYS A 56 7.89 -9.84 -1.94
C CYS A 56 8.67 -9.39 -0.71
N TYR A 57 9.62 -8.47 -0.92
CA TYR A 57 10.43 -7.89 0.14
C TYR A 57 10.30 -6.37 0.15
N PHE A 58 10.05 -5.80 1.32
CA PHE A 58 9.92 -4.35 1.52
C PHE A 58 10.80 -3.88 2.66
N GLN A 59 11.25 -2.64 2.57
CA GLN A 59 11.98 -1.96 3.62
C GLN A 59 11.51 -0.52 3.76
N PRO A 60 11.60 0.06 4.97
CA PRO A 60 11.28 1.46 5.17
C PRO A 60 12.23 2.38 4.40
N SER A 61 11.81 3.63 4.19
CA SER A 61 12.61 4.65 3.51
C SER A 61 13.78 5.19 4.34
N ASP A 62 13.66 5.11 5.66
CA ASP A 62 14.68 5.54 6.63
C ASP A 62 14.91 4.46 7.70
N GLN A 63 16.10 4.42 8.28
CA GLN A 63 16.47 3.48 9.34
C GLN A 63 15.76 3.74 10.67
N ASN A 64 15.24 4.95 10.89
CA ASN A 64 14.45 5.27 12.08
C ASN A 64 12.96 4.91 11.95
N GLN A 65 12.53 4.43 10.78
CA GLN A 65 11.15 4.11 10.51
C GLN A 65 10.81 2.64 10.81
N TYR A 66 9.59 2.45 11.25
CA TYR A 66 8.88 1.19 11.38
C TYR A 66 7.96 1.01 10.17
N LEU A 67 7.45 -0.19 9.95
CA LEU A 67 6.38 -0.45 8.98
C LEU A 67 5.09 -0.81 9.69
N SER A 68 3.99 -0.15 9.34
CA SER A 68 2.63 -0.52 9.72
C SER A 68 1.97 -1.20 8.54
N ILE A 69 1.29 -2.33 8.79
CA ILE A 69 0.65 -3.14 7.76
C ILE A 69 -0.75 -3.49 8.21
N TYR A 70 -1.74 -3.24 7.36
CA TYR A 70 -3.10 -3.71 7.60
C TYR A 70 -3.77 -4.13 6.27
N PRO A 71 -4.61 -5.19 6.30
CA PRO A 71 -5.34 -5.62 5.11
C PRO A 71 -6.55 -4.71 4.87
N THR A 72 -6.74 -4.28 3.63
CA THR A 72 -7.99 -3.64 3.15
C THR A 72 -8.89 -4.63 2.43
N LYS A 73 -8.30 -5.72 1.93
CA LYS A 73 -9.00 -6.84 1.32
C LYS A 73 -8.29 -8.14 1.69
N LEU A 74 -9.06 -9.16 2.04
CA LEU A 74 -8.52 -10.47 2.37
C LEU A 74 -9.62 -11.51 2.19
N ASP A 75 -9.56 -12.27 1.09
CA ASP A 75 -10.40 -13.43 0.83
C ASP A 75 -9.47 -14.58 0.43
N LEU A 76 -9.42 -15.62 1.27
CA LEU A 76 -8.49 -16.75 1.15
C LEU A 76 -9.28 -18.05 1.08
N ARG A 77 -10.17 -18.21 0.08
CA ARG A 77 -11.06 -19.37 0.04
C ARG A 77 -10.28 -20.65 -0.21
N ARG A 78 -10.70 -21.72 0.48
CA ARG A 78 -10.15 -23.06 0.25
C ARG A 78 -10.68 -23.68 -1.02
N ARG A 79 -9.83 -24.47 -1.66
CA ARG A 79 -10.22 -25.39 -2.73
C ARG A 79 -9.69 -26.79 -2.42
N PHE A 80 -10.51 -27.81 -2.64
CA PHE A 80 -10.16 -29.23 -2.41
C PHE A 80 -9.58 -29.55 -1.02
N GLY A 81 -9.96 -28.78 0.01
CA GLY A 81 -9.54 -29.03 1.40
C GLY A 81 -8.17 -28.45 1.79
N THR A 82 -7.40 -27.88 0.87
CA THR A 82 -6.16 -27.16 1.19
C THR A 82 -6.44 -25.67 1.35
N CYS A 83 -5.93 -25.06 2.43
CA CYS A 83 -6.01 -23.60 2.60
C CYS A 83 -4.86 -22.93 1.84
N PRO A 84 -5.12 -21.85 1.08
CA PRO A 84 -4.09 -20.88 0.79
C PRO A 84 -3.64 -20.20 2.10
N VAL A 85 -2.38 -19.79 2.16
CA VAL A 85 -1.78 -19.16 3.34
C VAL A 85 -1.03 -17.92 2.91
N ILE A 86 -1.22 -16.83 3.65
CA ILE A 86 -0.40 -15.63 3.54
C ILE A 86 0.30 -15.38 4.86
N GLN A 87 1.59 -15.06 4.78
CA GLN A 87 2.47 -14.79 5.91
C GLN A 87 3.21 -13.48 5.65
N ILE A 88 3.35 -12.68 6.71
CA ILE A 88 4.25 -11.54 6.74
C ILE A 88 5.26 -11.81 7.86
N ASN A 89 6.53 -11.86 7.48
CA ASN A 89 7.65 -12.02 8.40
C ASN A 89 8.47 -10.74 8.41
N GLU A 90 8.95 -10.33 9.58
CA GLU A 90 10.01 -9.32 9.70
C GLU A 90 11.39 -9.99 9.73
N PHE A 91 12.43 -9.30 9.27
CA PHE A 91 13.82 -9.77 9.31
C PHE A 91 14.80 -8.59 9.32
N THR A 92 16.03 -8.82 9.80
CA THR A 92 17.09 -7.80 9.84
C THR A 92 18.15 -8.04 8.76
N SER A 93 18.60 -9.28 8.63
CA SER A 93 19.78 -9.64 7.86
C SER A 93 19.48 -10.73 6.84
N VAL A 94 20.45 -10.98 5.96
CA VAL A 94 20.38 -12.01 4.94
C VAL A 94 21.60 -12.91 5.05
N ARG A 95 21.42 -14.19 4.75
CA ARG A 95 22.50 -15.17 4.65
C ARG A 95 22.53 -15.82 3.28
N ASP A 96 23.65 -16.45 2.95
CA ASP A 96 23.73 -17.35 1.80
C ASP A 96 23.12 -18.70 2.17
N GLU A 97 22.29 -19.24 1.28
CA GLU A 97 21.78 -20.60 1.32
C GLU A 97 22.17 -21.30 0.02
N LEU A 98 22.74 -22.50 0.13
CA LEU A 98 23.18 -23.28 -1.01
C LEU A 98 22.04 -24.21 -1.42
N ILE A 99 21.43 -24.00 -2.58
CA ILE A 99 20.52 -25.01 -3.14
C ILE A 99 21.38 -26.09 -3.77
N ASP A 100 21.13 -27.33 -3.37
CA ASP A 100 21.76 -28.54 -3.91
C ASP A 100 23.24 -28.71 -3.53
N ASN A 101 23.48 -29.35 -2.39
CA ASN A 101 24.81 -29.76 -1.94
C ASN A 101 25.24 -31.12 -2.52
N THR A 102 24.47 -31.69 -3.47
CA THR A 102 24.74 -33.03 -3.99
C THR A 102 25.66 -33.03 -5.22
N ASP A 103 25.71 -31.93 -5.98
CA ASP A 103 26.69 -31.71 -7.05
C ASP A 103 27.45 -30.38 -6.83
N VAL A 104 28.76 -30.48 -6.62
CA VAL A 104 29.66 -29.33 -6.39
C VAL A 104 29.67 -28.35 -7.57
N ASN A 105 29.27 -28.80 -8.76
CA ASN A 105 29.20 -27.98 -9.97
C ASN A 105 27.85 -27.26 -10.17
N MET A 106 26.84 -27.53 -9.32
CA MET A 106 25.50 -26.92 -9.40
C MET A 106 25.12 -26.11 -8.16
N ILE A 107 26.10 -25.70 -7.36
CA ILE A 107 25.86 -24.86 -6.19
C ILE A 107 25.52 -23.44 -6.65
N ILE A 108 24.24 -23.07 -6.55
CA ILE A 108 23.78 -21.69 -6.76
C ILE A 108 23.55 -21.08 -5.38
N PRO A 109 24.42 -20.17 -4.90
CA PRO A 109 24.17 -19.46 -3.65
C PRO A 109 23.01 -18.50 -3.85
N MET A 110 21.95 -18.66 -3.05
CA MET A 110 20.89 -17.68 -2.95
C MET A 110 21.02 -16.88 -1.67
N LYS A 111 20.60 -15.61 -1.72
CA LYS A 111 20.37 -14.86 -0.50
C LYS A 111 18.95 -15.14 0.02
N VAL A 112 18.87 -15.43 1.31
CA VAL A 112 17.60 -15.59 2.03
C VAL A 112 17.63 -14.75 3.31
N PRO A 113 16.47 -14.33 3.85
CA PRO A 113 16.41 -13.75 5.18
C PRO A 113 17.00 -14.69 6.25
N ASP A 114 17.80 -14.14 7.17
CA ASP A 114 18.49 -14.96 8.16
C ASP A 114 17.64 -15.25 9.41
N ASP A 115 16.92 -14.24 9.86
CA ASP A 115 16.32 -14.14 11.19
C ASP A 115 14.82 -13.83 11.14
N THR A 116 14.09 -14.51 10.25
CA THR A 116 12.65 -14.25 10.05
C THR A 116 11.83 -14.47 11.31
N LYS A 117 10.96 -13.50 11.62
CA LYS A 117 9.95 -13.61 12.67
C LYS A 117 8.55 -13.33 12.12
N LEU A 118 7.63 -14.26 12.32
CA LEU A 118 6.25 -14.14 11.86
C LEU A 118 5.50 -13.05 12.64
N ILE A 119 4.94 -12.07 11.93
CA ILE A 119 4.15 -10.98 12.53
C ILE A 119 2.68 -11.00 12.09
N PHE A 120 2.37 -11.63 10.94
CA PHE A 120 1.00 -11.80 10.46
C PHE A 120 0.86 -13.14 9.72
N GLN A 121 -0.23 -13.85 9.97
CA GLN A 121 -0.58 -15.04 9.21
C GLN A 121 -2.10 -15.15 9.06
N ALA A 122 -2.55 -15.35 7.84
CA ALA A 122 -3.94 -15.65 7.54
C ALA A 122 -4.06 -16.83 6.57
N ASN A 123 -5.16 -17.57 6.70
CA ASN A 123 -5.52 -18.68 5.84
C ASN A 123 -7.04 -18.78 5.71
N CYS A 124 -7.51 -19.86 5.09
CA CYS A 124 -8.94 -20.08 4.84
C CYS A 124 -9.84 -20.23 6.07
N THR A 125 -9.30 -20.37 7.28
CA THR A 125 -10.08 -20.53 8.51
C THR A 125 -10.16 -19.25 9.35
N ASN A 126 -9.22 -18.31 9.20
CA ASN A 126 -9.13 -17.13 10.05
C ASN A 126 -9.12 -15.79 9.29
N TYR A 127 -9.08 -15.78 7.96
CA TYR A 127 -8.88 -14.55 7.20
C TYR A 127 -9.89 -13.45 7.53
N ALA A 128 -11.16 -13.80 7.79
CA ALA A 128 -12.19 -12.83 8.14
C ALA A 128 -11.86 -12.07 9.43
N SER A 129 -11.36 -12.74 10.46
CA SER A 129 -10.94 -12.10 11.72
C SER A 129 -9.64 -11.30 11.59
N MET A 130 -8.88 -11.50 10.52
CA MET A 130 -7.61 -10.83 10.30
C MET A 130 -7.78 -9.51 9.54
N LEU A 131 -8.96 -9.22 8.98
CA LEU A 131 -9.26 -7.98 8.26
C LEU A 131 -9.11 -6.72 9.13
N ASP A 132 -9.48 -6.81 10.40
CA ASP A 132 -9.40 -5.68 11.34
C ASP A 132 -8.04 -5.58 12.04
N LYS A 133 -7.06 -6.39 11.65
CA LYS A 133 -5.78 -6.49 12.35
C LYS A 133 -4.69 -5.65 11.68
N THR A 134 -4.28 -4.61 12.36
CA THR A 134 -3.03 -3.87 12.06
C THR A 134 -1.85 -4.54 12.76
N VAL A 135 -0.75 -4.74 12.03
CA VAL A 135 0.52 -5.24 12.56
C VAL A 135 1.63 -4.23 12.30
N HIS A 136 2.67 -4.29 13.12
CA HIS A 136 3.81 -3.40 13.04
C HIS A 136 5.10 -4.21 13.11
N THR A 137 6.17 -3.71 12.50
CA THR A 137 7.51 -4.22 12.79
C THR A 137 7.86 -3.97 14.25
N SER A 138 8.58 -4.89 14.86
CA SER A 138 8.93 -4.82 16.28
C SER A 138 10.01 -3.78 16.61
N SER A 139 10.82 -3.42 15.62
CA SER A 139 11.87 -2.40 15.69
C SER A 139 11.87 -1.55 14.42
N SER A 140 12.56 -0.40 14.49
CA SER A 140 12.84 0.40 13.30
C SER A 140 13.85 -0.31 12.39
N ASN A 141 13.90 0.07 11.13
CA ASN A 141 14.77 -0.50 10.09
C ASN A 141 14.57 -1.99 9.79
N LEU A 142 13.52 -2.63 10.32
CA LEU A 142 13.20 -4.01 9.97
C LEU A 142 12.60 -4.06 8.56
N LYS A 143 13.03 -5.07 7.82
CA LYS A 143 12.48 -5.41 6.52
C LYS A 143 11.33 -6.40 6.71
N ILE A 144 10.44 -6.46 5.75
CA ILE A 144 9.37 -7.46 5.75
C ILE A 144 9.39 -8.30 4.49
N GLN A 145 8.99 -9.55 4.65
CA GLN A 145 8.78 -10.53 3.61
C GLN A 145 7.30 -10.90 3.60
N ILE A 146 6.62 -10.66 2.48
CA ILE A 146 5.26 -11.14 2.25
C ILE A 146 5.35 -12.40 1.40
N LEU A 147 4.94 -13.52 1.99
CA LEU A 147 4.89 -14.81 1.35
C LEU A 147 3.42 -15.21 1.20
N PHE A 148 3.01 -15.49 -0.02
CA PHE A 148 1.71 -16.08 -0.32
C PHE A 148 1.91 -17.44 -0.97
N ASP A 149 1.31 -18.46 -0.38
CA ASP A 149 1.20 -19.80 -0.94
C ASP A 149 -0.27 -20.03 -1.35
N PRO A 150 -0.57 -20.12 -2.66
CA PRO A 150 -1.94 -20.36 -3.11
C PRO A 150 -2.42 -21.78 -2.77
N ALA A 151 -1.53 -22.70 -2.41
CA ALA A 151 -1.77 -24.13 -2.48
C ALA A 151 -2.38 -24.50 -3.86
N ASN A 152 -3.47 -25.26 -3.88
CA ASN A 152 -4.21 -25.61 -5.10
C ASN A 152 -5.37 -24.64 -5.41
N SER A 153 -5.36 -23.43 -4.84
CA SER A 153 -6.45 -22.44 -5.02
C SER A 153 -6.36 -21.77 -6.39
N ALA A 154 -7.52 -21.47 -7.01
CA ALA A 154 -7.54 -20.74 -8.28
C ALA A 154 -7.42 -19.22 -8.06
N ALA A 155 -7.06 -18.50 -9.12
CA ALA A 155 -7.05 -17.03 -9.20
C ALA A 155 -8.30 -16.37 -8.61
N SER A 156 -9.45 -16.95 -8.94
CA SER A 156 -10.77 -16.44 -8.59
C SER A 156 -11.10 -16.58 -7.12
N ASP A 157 -10.42 -17.50 -6.43
CA ASP A 157 -10.75 -17.92 -5.08
C ASP A 157 -9.96 -17.13 -4.03
N VAL A 158 -8.94 -16.37 -4.48
CA VAL A 158 -8.03 -15.64 -3.61
C VAL A 158 -7.87 -14.21 -4.07
N THR A 159 -8.10 -13.27 -3.17
CA THR A 159 -7.82 -11.86 -3.40
C THR A 159 -7.42 -11.20 -2.10
N TYR A 160 -6.29 -10.49 -2.11
CA TYR A 160 -5.85 -9.73 -0.95
C TYR A 160 -5.25 -8.40 -1.37
N GLN A 161 -5.31 -7.45 -0.45
CA GLN A 161 -4.71 -6.14 -0.55
C GLN A 161 -4.29 -5.70 0.85
N PHE A 162 -3.04 -5.24 0.96
CA PHE A 162 -2.49 -4.63 2.16
C PHE A 162 -2.08 -3.20 1.86
N ILE A 163 -2.28 -2.34 2.83
CA ILE A 163 -1.60 -1.05 2.90
C ILE A 163 -0.39 -1.24 3.81
N ILE A 164 0.76 -0.77 3.35
CA ILE A 164 2.02 -0.79 4.10
C ILE A 164 2.52 0.64 4.16
N SER A 165 2.70 1.18 5.36
CA SER A 165 3.13 2.56 5.58
C SER A 165 4.36 2.60 6.46
N SER A 166 5.39 3.28 6.01
CA SER A 166 6.52 3.68 6.86
C SER A 166 6.05 4.73 7.85
N TYR A 167 6.48 4.63 9.11
CA TYR A 167 6.15 5.60 10.13
C TYR A 167 7.28 5.72 11.16
N VAL A 168 7.36 6.86 11.83
CA VAL A 168 8.22 7.07 13.00
C VAL A 168 7.38 7.20 14.25
N LEU A 169 7.99 6.92 15.41
CA LEU A 169 7.37 7.16 16.70
C LEU A 169 7.66 8.60 17.15
N GLY A 170 6.61 9.40 17.29
CA GLY A 170 6.66 10.73 17.88
C GLY A 170 6.53 10.70 19.41
N PRO A 171 7.13 11.65 20.15
CA PRO A 171 6.77 11.87 21.55
C PRO A 171 5.27 12.15 21.68
N SER A 172 4.59 11.63 22.70
CA SER A 172 3.12 11.71 22.92
C SER A 172 2.43 12.91 22.24
N TYR A 173 1.65 12.64 21.19
CA TYR A 173 0.90 13.59 20.36
C TYR A 173 1.73 14.59 19.54
N ASN A 174 3.04 14.51 19.52
CA ASN A 174 3.93 15.39 18.77
C ASN A 174 4.76 14.58 17.77
N CYS A 175 4.62 14.91 16.50
CA CYS A 175 5.37 14.27 15.43
C CYS A 175 6.60 15.11 15.03
N PRO A 176 7.71 14.47 14.60
CA PRO A 176 8.82 15.18 14.00
C PRO A 176 8.39 16.05 12.80
N SER A 177 9.21 17.02 12.43
CA SER A 177 8.96 17.81 11.21
C SER A 177 8.89 16.90 9.97
N ASN A 178 8.07 17.29 8.99
CA ASN A 178 7.81 16.55 7.74
C ASN A 178 7.06 15.22 7.96
N THR A 179 6.30 15.10 9.05
CA THR A 179 5.47 13.93 9.32
C THR A 179 4.09 14.32 9.86
N PHE A 180 3.11 13.47 9.58
CA PHE A 180 1.70 13.63 9.94
C PHE A 180 1.29 12.57 10.96
N ARG A 181 0.55 12.97 11.99
CA ARG A 181 0.06 12.09 13.05
C ARG A 181 -1.27 11.45 12.66
N CYS A 182 -1.34 10.12 12.61
CA CYS A 182 -2.61 9.42 12.53
C CYS A 182 -3.47 9.69 13.78
N TRP A 183 -4.79 9.80 13.68
CA TRP A 183 -5.63 10.21 14.82
C TRP A 183 -5.95 9.07 15.79
N ASP A 184 -5.97 7.84 15.30
CA ASP A 184 -6.15 6.61 16.09
C ASP A 184 -4.91 6.21 16.91
N ALA A 185 -3.77 6.85 16.68
CA ALA A 185 -2.51 6.53 17.34
C ALA A 185 -1.85 7.75 17.99
N ALA A 186 -1.50 7.65 19.27
CA ALA A 186 -0.86 8.74 20.01
C ALA A 186 0.56 9.07 19.52
N THR A 187 1.25 8.12 18.88
CA THR A 187 2.67 8.21 18.53
C THR A 187 3.00 7.92 17.08
N ASN A 188 2.06 7.43 16.25
CA ASN A 188 2.38 7.03 14.88
C ASN A 188 2.37 8.25 13.95
N CYS A 189 3.52 8.53 13.35
CA CYS A 189 3.72 9.65 12.45
C CYS A 189 4.16 9.13 11.08
N ILE A 190 3.31 9.25 10.07
CA ILE A 190 3.64 8.90 8.68
C ILE A 190 4.36 10.07 7.99
N PRO A 191 5.19 9.84 6.96
CA PRO A 191 5.77 10.93 6.16
C PRO A 191 4.70 11.83 5.55
N ASP A 192 4.92 13.15 5.53
CA ASP A 192 3.96 14.11 4.94
C ASP A 192 3.67 13.82 3.45
N SER A 193 4.59 13.16 2.74
CA SER A 193 4.39 12.74 1.36
C SER A 193 3.22 11.76 1.18
N LEU A 194 2.76 11.12 2.26
CA LEU A 194 1.64 10.18 2.28
C LEU A 194 0.31 10.85 2.66
N THR A 195 0.31 12.15 2.95
CA THR A 195 -0.93 12.87 3.24
C THR A 195 -1.60 13.36 1.96
N CYS A 196 -2.92 13.22 1.90
CA CYS A 196 -3.74 13.66 0.77
C CYS A 196 -3.27 13.07 -0.57
N ASP A 197 -2.84 11.81 -0.55
CA ASP A 197 -2.29 11.08 -1.70
C ASP A 197 -3.30 10.09 -2.30
N THR A 198 -4.57 10.17 -1.87
CA THR A 198 -5.73 9.34 -2.22
C THR A 198 -5.71 7.93 -1.65
N ILE A 199 -4.69 7.56 -0.89
CA ILE A 199 -4.60 6.28 -0.21
C ILE A 199 -4.56 6.51 1.30
N ALA A 200 -5.44 5.85 2.05
CA ALA A 200 -5.38 5.89 3.50
C ALA A 200 -4.14 5.15 4.00
N ASN A 201 -3.05 5.85 4.30
CA ASN A 201 -1.84 5.27 4.87
C ASN A 201 -1.92 5.17 6.39
N CYS A 202 -2.72 6.02 7.03
CA CYS A 202 -3.19 5.81 8.39
C CYS A 202 -4.31 4.76 8.40
N HIS A 203 -4.37 3.93 9.45
CA HIS A 203 -5.41 2.90 9.58
C HIS A 203 -6.81 3.50 9.73
N ASP A 204 -6.91 4.68 10.33
CA ASP A 204 -8.14 5.46 10.46
C ASP A 204 -8.46 6.36 9.24
N GLY A 205 -7.57 6.40 8.24
CA GLY A 205 -7.67 7.25 7.05
C GLY A 205 -7.62 8.76 7.34
N SER A 206 -7.12 9.17 8.51
CA SER A 206 -7.04 10.58 8.90
C SER A 206 -6.14 11.43 7.99
N ASP A 207 -5.19 10.79 7.32
CA ASP A 207 -4.28 11.40 6.34
C ASP A 207 -4.98 11.80 5.02
N GLU A 208 -6.17 11.26 4.76
CA GLU A 208 -7.01 11.56 3.60
C GLU A 208 -8.27 12.39 3.98
N ASN A 209 -8.27 12.98 5.17
CA ASN A 209 -9.42 13.74 5.63
C ASN A 209 -9.66 14.99 4.76
N GLY A 210 -10.88 15.17 4.23
CA GLY A 210 -11.20 16.29 3.34
C GLY A 210 -11.03 17.70 3.94
N TYR A 211 -11.02 17.85 5.28
CA TYR A 211 -10.69 19.13 5.92
C TYR A 211 -9.18 19.44 5.87
N LEU A 212 -8.34 18.40 5.91
CA LEU A 212 -6.89 18.48 5.73
C LEU A 212 -6.57 18.70 4.25
N CYS A 213 -7.17 17.88 3.39
CA CYS A 213 -6.97 17.84 1.95
C CYS A 213 -7.80 18.91 1.23
N ARG A 214 -7.53 20.18 1.52
CA ARG A 214 -8.16 21.29 0.80
C ARG A 214 -7.49 21.52 -0.55
N CYS A 215 -8.30 21.52 -1.61
CA CYS A 215 -7.88 21.89 -2.97
C CYS A 215 -7.20 23.27 -3.00
N ILE A 216 -6.16 23.40 -3.82
CA ILE A 216 -5.83 24.70 -4.42
C ILE A 216 -6.99 25.03 -5.36
N MET A 217 -7.74 26.10 -5.10
CA MET A 217 -8.70 26.64 -6.06
C MET A 217 -7.92 27.18 -7.26
N VAL A 218 -8.03 26.51 -8.40
CA VAL A 218 -7.55 27.04 -9.69
C VAL A 218 -8.77 27.61 -10.42
N LEU A 219 -8.73 28.88 -10.82
CA LEU A 219 -9.74 29.48 -11.68
C LEU A 219 -9.57 28.91 -13.09
N GLU A 220 -10.45 28.01 -13.53
CA GLU A 220 -10.54 27.60 -14.94
C GLU A 220 -11.67 28.38 -15.62
N GLU A 221 -11.33 29.20 -16.63
CA GLU A 221 -12.34 29.82 -17.51
C GLU A 221 -12.86 28.77 -18.50
N LEU A 222 -14.11 28.32 -18.32
CA LEU A 222 -14.84 27.55 -19.34
C LEU A 222 -15.88 28.45 -20.00
N THR A 223 -15.67 28.78 -21.28
CA THR A 223 -16.69 29.45 -22.10
C THR A 223 -17.76 28.43 -22.49
N VAL A 224 -19.00 28.62 -22.03
CA VAL A 224 -20.15 27.78 -22.41
C VAL A 224 -21.00 28.53 -23.44
N PHE A 225 -21.12 27.98 -24.66
CA PHE A 225 -22.07 28.48 -25.67
C PHE A 225 -23.46 27.89 -25.42
N LEU A 226 -24.42 28.71 -24.97
CA LEU A 226 -25.84 28.33 -24.97
C LEU A 226 -26.46 28.68 -26.33
N PHE A 227 -26.68 27.68 -27.19
CA PHE A 227 -27.53 27.85 -28.36
C PHE A 227 -29.00 27.79 -27.94
N HIS A 228 -29.69 28.94 -27.94
CA HIS A 228 -31.15 28.97 -27.84
C HIS A 228 -31.76 28.71 -29.22
N TYR A 229 -32.36 27.52 -29.40
CA TYR A 229 -33.16 27.21 -30.58
C TYR A 229 -34.50 27.95 -30.46
N SER A 230 -34.69 29.02 -31.23
CA SER A 230 -36.04 29.54 -31.48
C SER A 230 -36.50 28.95 -32.81
N GLN A 231 -37.46 28.02 -32.73
CA GLN A 231 -38.24 27.60 -33.89
C GLN A 231 -38.95 28.82 -34.48
N LEU A 232 -38.82 29.00 -35.79
CA LEU A 232 -39.66 29.89 -36.58
C LEU A 232 -40.43 29.03 -37.58
N LEU A 233 -41.66 28.68 -37.22
CA LEU A 233 -42.84 28.89 -38.05
C LEU A 233 -43.91 29.53 -37.15
#